data_AF-A0A815XG61-F1
#
_entry.id   AF-A0A815XG61-F1
#
_cell.length_a   1.000
_cell.length_b   1.000
_cell.length_c   1.000
_cell.angle_alpha   90.00
_cell.angle_beta   90.00
_cell.angle_gamma   90.00
#
_symmetry.space_group_name_H-M   'P 1'
#
loop_
_entity.id
_entity.type
_entity.pdbx_description
1 polymer ?
#
loop_
_entity_poly.entity_id
_entity_poly.type
_entity_poly.pdbx_seq_one_letter_code
_entity_poly.pdbx_strand_id
1 'polypeptide(L)'
;NWLDYGSDFYAGITFHNIPQYDGRHILISWMNNWQYARELPTAPLWRGQMTIPRQLQLDFNSFTKTYHLRQLPAHELYLYSKQLLTFHRRKLSSKSANLILNSSHDVYMLNTEFYNITKTTNIHIRLRQTIDKPEYTEIKYIGNKNQIEFDRSHSGNINFHNSFYPQFNMSLDKETLTTGILKLQIIVDRCS
;
A
#
# COMPACT_ATOMS: atom_id res chain seq x y z
N ASN A 1 -5.23 12.36 12.43
CA ASN A 1 -5.39 11.01 11.85
C ASN A 1 -5.98 11.15 10.46
N TRP A 2 -5.34 10.55 9.47
CA TRP A 2 -5.83 10.48 8.10
C TRP A 2 -6.51 9.14 7.87
N LEU A 3 -7.56 9.12 7.02
CA LEU A 3 -8.17 7.87 6.58
C LEU A 3 -7.27 7.13 5.60
N ASP A 4 -6.57 7.86 4.74
CA ASP A 4 -5.54 7.36 3.84
C ASP A 4 -4.44 8.43 3.76
N TYR A 5 -3.18 8.00 3.71
CA TYR A 5 -2.03 8.90 3.65
C TYR A 5 -1.55 9.16 2.21
N GLY A 6 -2.07 8.42 1.23
CA GLY A 6 -1.78 8.62 -0.19
C GLY A 6 -2.56 9.79 -0.79
N SER A 7 -2.13 10.23 -1.97
CA SER A 7 -2.80 11.32 -2.72
C SER A 7 -4.11 10.92 -3.38
N ASP A 8 -4.31 9.63 -3.62
CA ASP A 8 -5.34 9.09 -4.52
C ASP A 8 -6.39 8.29 -3.74
N PHE A 9 -7.02 8.94 -2.75
CA PHE A 9 -8.11 8.37 -1.96
C PHE A 9 -9.09 9.48 -1.57
N TYR A 10 -10.11 9.71 -2.39
CA TYR A 10 -11.04 10.83 -2.20
C TYR A 10 -12.50 10.42 -2.38
N ALA A 11 -13.43 11.25 -1.88
CA ALA A 11 -14.88 11.05 -2.00
C ALA A 11 -15.34 9.65 -1.53
N GLY A 12 -14.74 9.15 -0.45
CA GLY A 12 -15.08 7.86 0.12
C GLY A 12 -16.52 7.82 0.62
N ILE A 13 -17.28 6.85 0.15
CA ILE A 13 -18.67 6.60 0.56
C ILE A 13 -18.84 5.15 1.02
N THR A 14 -19.68 4.97 2.03
CA THR A 14 -20.03 3.64 2.52
C THR A 14 -21.28 3.11 1.86
N PHE A 15 -21.34 1.80 1.62
CA PHE A 15 -22.57 1.15 1.19
C PHE A 15 -23.60 1.19 2.32
N HIS A 16 -24.83 1.55 1.96
CA HIS A 16 -26.00 1.48 2.84
C HIS A 16 -26.73 0.15 2.64
N ASN A 17 -27.58 -0.24 3.60
CA ASN A 17 -28.40 -1.46 3.52
C ASN A 17 -27.61 -2.76 3.29
N ILE A 18 -26.39 -2.86 3.83
CA ILE A 18 -25.69 -4.14 3.90
C ILE A 18 -26.54 -5.13 4.71
N PRO A 19 -26.82 -6.35 4.20
CA PRO A 19 -27.64 -7.32 4.91
C PRO A 19 -27.10 -7.64 6.29
N GLN A 20 -27.99 -7.88 7.26
CA GLN A 20 -27.61 -8.13 8.65
C GLN A 20 -26.67 -9.33 8.82
N TYR A 21 -26.78 -10.36 7.96
CA TYR A 21 -25.91 -11.53 8.00
C TYR A 21 -24.46 -11.23 7.58
N ASP A 22 -24.24 -10.16 6.81
CA ASP A 22 -22.91 -9.68 6.44
C ASP A 22 -22.43 -8.69 7.49
N GLY A 23 -23.23 -7.65 7.77
CA GLY A 23 -23.00 -6.69 8.85
C GLY A 23 -21.75 -5.82 8.72
N ARG A 24 -20.95 -5.96 7.65
CA ARG A 24 -19.74 -5.15 7.44
C ARG A 24 -20.09 -3.70 7.07
N HIS A 25 -19.25 -2.76 7.51
CA HIS A 25 -19.21 -1.41 6.95
C HIS A 25 -18.19 -1.38 5.82
N ILE A 26 -18.66 -1.25 4.58
CA ILE A 26 -17.79 -1.29 3.39
C ILE A 26 -17.69 0.11 2.81
N LEU A 27 -16.46 0.60 2.66
CA LEU A 27 -16.09 1.88 2.08
C LEU A 27 -15.51 1.67 0.67
N ILE A 28 -15.89 2.51 -0.27
CA ILE A 28 -15.22 2.64 -1.57
C ILE A 28 -14.95 4.12 -1.84
N SER A 29 -13.79 4.42 -2.42
CA SER A 29 -13.35 5.79 -2.70
C SER A 29 -12.93 5.93 -4.15
N TRP A 30 -12.94 7.16 -4.65
CA TRP A 30 -12.33 7.51 -5.91
C TRP A 30 -10.80 7.49 -5.76
N MET A 31 -10.13 6.66 -6.55
CA MET A 31 -8.68 6.49 -6.51
C MET A 31 -8.01 7.47 -7.48
N ASN A 32 -8.06 8.75 -7.13
CA ASN A 32 -7.53 9.85 -7.92
C ASN A 32 -7.40 11.11 -7.05
N ASN A 33 -6.87 12.18 -7.65
CA ASN A 33 -6.74 13.48 -7.03
C ASN A 33 -7.21 14.58 -7.98
N TRP A 34 -8.06 15.50 -7.50
CA TRP A 34 -8.55 16.62 -8.30
C TRP A 34 -7.46 17.48 -8.94
N GLN A 35 -6.27 17.55 -8.33
CA GLN A 35 -5.14 18.32 -8.87
C GLN A 35 -4.70 17.85 -10.26
N TYR A 36 -4.82 16.55 -10.57
CA TYR A 36 -4.37 15.97 -11.84
C TYR A 36 -5.37 15.02 -12.49
N ALA A 37 -6.58 14.91 -11.93
CA ALA A 37 -7.59 13.96 -12.39
C ALA A 37 -7.94 14.10 -13.87
N ARG A 38 -7.83 15.31 -14.42
CA ARG A 38 -8.11 15.62 -15.84
C ARG A 38 -6.93 15.40 -16.78
N GLU A 39 -5.80 14.96 -16.26
CA GLU A 39 -4.54 14.85 -17.00
C GLU A 39 -3.94 13.44 -16.91
N LEU A 40 -4.66 12.50 -16.28
CA LEU A 40 -4.24 11.10 -16.24
C LEU A 40 -4.02 10.54 -17.66
N PRO A 41 -2.89 9.83 -17.89
CA PRO A 41 -2.50 9.30 -19.21
C PRO A 41 -3.28 8.04 -19.63
N THR A 42 -4.47 7.82 -19.08
CA THR A 42 -5.40 6.75 -19.48
C THR A 42 -6.44 7.21 -20.52
N ALA A 43 -6.54 8.52 -20.73
CA ALA A 43 -7.39 9.12 -21.76
C ALA A 43 -6.85 8.83 -23.18
N PRO A 44 -7.71 8.78 -24.22
CA PRO A 44 -9.15 9.07 -24.19
C PRO A 44 -10.02 7.86 -23.79
N LEU A 45 -9.45 6.67 -23.60
CA LEU A 45 -10.22 5.43 -23.43
C LEU A 45 -11.05 5.44 -22.14
N TRP A 46 -10.47 5.88 -21.03
CA TRP A 46 -11.15 6.05 -19.74
C TRP A 46 -10.37 7.02 -18.85
N ARG A 47 -10.93 7.42 -17.71
CA ARG A 47 -10.26 8.34 -16.77
C ARG A 47 -10.73 8.13 -15.34
N GLY A 48 -9.79 7.79 -14.46
CA GLY A 48 -10.04 7.56 -13.04
C GLY A 48 -10.68 6.20 -12.75
N GLN A 49 -10.40 5.67 -11.58
CA GLN A 49 -10.88 4.37 -11.10
C GLN A 49 -11.31 4.48 -9.64
N MET A 50 -11.96 3.45 -9.13
CA MET A 50 -12.24 3.32 -7.70
C MET A 50 -11.12 2.56 -7.00
N THR A 51 -10.99 2.77 -5.70
CA THR A 51 -10.13 1.95 -4.85
C THR A 51 -10.70 0.54 -4.75
N ILE A 52 -9.90 -0.41 -4.25
CA ILE A 52 -10.48 -1.63 -3.69
C ILE A 52 -11.50 -1.27 -2.59
N PRO A 53 -12.62 -2.00 -2.47
CA PRO A 53 -13.52 -1.85 -1.34
C PRO A 53 -12.81 -2.23 -0.03
N ARG A 54 -13.03 -1.45 1.02
CA ARG A 54 -12.40 -1.62 2.33
C ARG A 54 -13.46 -1.84 3.39
N GLN A 55 -13.37 -2.94 4.13
CA GLN A 55 -14.11 -3.11 5.37
C GLN A 55 -13.52 -2.18 6.44
N LEU A 56 -14.38 -1.41 7.09
CA LEU A 56 -14.06 -0.55 8.23
C LEU A 56 -14.34 -1.28 9.54
N GLN A 57 -13.37 -1.21 10.46
CA GLN A 57 -13.47 -1.74 11.82
C GLN A 57 -12.86 -0.74 12.81
N LEU A 58 -13.29 -0.78 14.06
CA LEU A 58 -12.64 -0.07 15.15
C LEU A 58 -11.87 -1.07 16.00
N ASP A 59 -10.54 -0.94 16.00
CA ASP A 59 -9.67 -1.80 16.77
C ASP A 59 -9.17 -1.06 18.01
N PHE A 60 -9.27 -1.70 19.17
CA PHE A 60 -8.70 -1.17 20.40
C PHE A 60 -7.20 -1.44 20.44
N ASN A 61 -6.38 -0.40 20.43
CA ASN A 61 -4.94 -0.52 20.55
C ASN A 61 -4.55 -0.56 22.05
N SER A 62 -4.08 -1.71 22.52
CA SER A 62 -3.70 -1.91 23.92
C SER A 62 -2.45 -1.14 24.36
N PHE A 63 -1.61 -0.69 23.41
CA PHE A 63 -0.37 0.06 23.66
C PHE A 63 -0.61 1.56 23.84
N THR A 64 -1.62 2.11 23.13
CA THR A 64 -2.03 3.52 23.25
C THR A 64 -3.27 3.70 24.13
N LYS A 65 -4.00 2.62 24.42
CA LYS A 65 -5.29 2.63 25.15
C LYS A 65 -6.38 3.44 24.43
N THR A 66 -6.37 3.42 23.10
CA THR A 66 -7.33 4.15 22.26
C THR A 66 -7.89 3.25 21.16
N TYR A 67 -9.07 3.59 20.64
CA TYR A 67 -9.56 3.00 19.40
C TYR A 67 -8.89 3.65 18.20
N HIS A 68 -8.63 2.87 17.16
CA HIS A 68 -8.21 3.36 15.86
C HIS A 68 -9.07 2.73 14.77
N LEU A 69 -9.27 3.47 13.68
CA LEU A 69 -9.94 2.95 12.51
C LEU A 69 -9.00 2.02 11.77
N ARG A 70 -9.42 0.78 11.59
CA ARG A 70 -8.75 -0.22 10.78
C ARG A 70 -9.51 -0.41 9.47
N GLN A 71 -8.75 -0.50 8.38
CA GLN A 71 -9.25 -0.80 7.05
C GLN A 71 -8.69 -2.15 6.62
N LEU A 72 -9.54 -3.03 6.15
CA LEU A 72 -9.17 -4.32 5.58
C LEU A 72 -9.69 -4.39 4.13
N PRO A 73 -8.92 -4.90 3.16
CA PRO A 73 -9.48 -5.23 1.85
C PRO A 73 -10.71 -6.12 2.00
N ALA A 74 -11.78 -5.83 1.27
CA ALA A 74 -12.98 -6.66 1.29
C ALA A 74 -12.65 -8.12 0.98
N HIS A 75 -13.30 -9.06 1.68
CA HIS A 75 -12.96 -10.48 1.63
C HIS A 75 -13.04 -11.03 0.19
N GLU A 76 -13.96 -10.52 -0.60
CA GLU A 76 -14.21 -10.91 -1.99
C GLU A 76 -12.94 -10.82 -2.86
N LEU A 77 -12.01 -9.91 -2.54
CA LEU A 77 -10.72 -9.80 -3.21
C LEU A 77 -9.91 -11.11 -3.13
N TYR A 78 -9.96 -11.81 -2.00
CA TYR A 78 -9.19 -13.02 -1.77
C TYR A 78 -9.77 -14.24 -2.51
N LEU A 79 -11.07 -14.23 -2.85
CA LEU A 79 -11.72 -15.33 -3.57
C LEU A 79 -11.14 -15.55 -4.97
N TYR A 80 -10.58 -14.50 -5.56
CA TYR A 80 -9.96 -14.53 -6.89
C TYR A 80 -8.43 -14.57 -6.82
N SER A 81 -7.86 -14.65 -5.62
CA SER A 81 -6.43 -14.75 -5.44
C SER A 81 -5.97 -16.20 -5.42
N LYS A 82 -4.85 -16.49 -6.09
CA LYS A 82 -4.16 -17.77 -5.99
C LYS A 82 -2.78 -17.52 -5.42
N GLN A 83 -2.40 -18.29 -4.42
CA GLN A 83 -1.03 -18.25 -3.89
C GLN A 83 -0.06 -18.74 -4.96
N LEU A 84 0.81 -17.83 -5.42
CA LEU A 84 1.82 -18.14 -6.43
C LEU A 84 3.17 -18.48 -5.80
N LEU A 85 3.54 -17.76 -4.74
CA LEU A 85 4.85 -17.86 -4.10
C LEU A 85 4.71 -17.77 -2.58
N THR A 86 5.62 -18.43 -1.88
CA THR A 86 5.77 -18.34 -0.43
C THR A 86 7.23 -18.35 -0.09
N PHE A 87 7.62 -17.44 0.81
CA PHE A 87 8.99 -17.34 1.28
C PHE A 87 9.04 -17.78 2.73
N HIS A 88 9.98 -18.66 3.04
CA HIS A 88 10.34 -18.94 4.41
C HIS A 88 11.18 -17.81 4.99
N ARG A 89 11.23 -17.74 6.32
CA ARG A 89 12.00 -16.72 7.04
C ARG A 89 13.44 -16.70 6.56
N ARG A 90 13.85 -15.56 6.00
CA ARG A 90 15.20 -15.35 5.47
C ARG A 90 15.82 -14.13 6.14
N LYS A 91 17.09 -14.23 6.51
CA LYS A 91 17.87 -13.07 6.97
C LYS A 91 18.25 -12.20 5.78
N LEU A 92 17.87 -10.93 5.84
CA LEU A 92 18.27 -9.91 4.88
C LEU A 92 19.33 -9.00 5.51
N SER A 93 20.27 -8.54 4.70
CA SER A 93 21.29 -7.56 5.11
C SER A 93 21.78 -6.78 3.89
N SER A 94 22.42 -5.63 4.10
CA SER A 94 23.06 -4.87 3.01
C SER A 94 24.19 -5.62 2.31
N LYS A 95 24.71 -6.71 2.90
CA LYS A 95 25.76 -7.56 2.34
C LYS A 95 25.21 -8.75 1.53
N SER A 96 23.92 -9.06 1.66
CA SER A 96 23.29 -10.16 0.92
C SER A 96 22.71 -9.65 -0.40
N ALA A 97 22.73 -10.50 -1.43
CA ALA A 97 22.00 -10.22 -2.66
C ALA A 97 20.53 -9.92 -2.38
N ASN A 98 19.97 -8.95 -3.11
CA ASN A 98 18.57 -8.60 -3.03
C ASN A 98 17.68 -9.82 -3.35
N LEU A 99 16.55 -9.92 -2.66
CA LEU A 99 15.50 -10.85 -3.06
C LEU A 99 14.80 -10.28 -4.28
N ILE A 100 14.96 -10.92 -5.43
CA ILE A 100 14.34 -10.51 -6.69
C ILE A 100 13.25 -11.53 -7.03
N LEU A 101 12.04 -11.02 -7.28
CA LEU A 101 10.90 -11.82 -7.73
C LEU A 101 10.74 -11.60 -9.23
N ASN A 102 11.31 -12.51 -10.03
CA ASN A 102 11.14 -12.47 -11.48
C ASN A 102 9.72 -12.92 -11.81
N SER A 103 8.85 -11.96 -12.10
CA SER A 103 7.47 -12.23 -12.50
C SER A 103 7.03 -11.25 -13.58
N SER A 104 6.28 -11.73 -14.55
CA SER A 104 5.62 -10.91 -15.57
C SER A 104 4.22 -10.46 -15.16
N HIS A 105 3.73 -10.86 -13.98
CA HIS A 105 2.42 -10.44 -13.49
C HIS A 105 2.43 -8.95 -13.12
N ASP A 106 1.47 -8.21 -13.66
CA ASP A 106 1.23 -6.80 -13.43
C ASP A 106 0.19 -6.53 -12.34
N VAL A 107 -0.54 -7.57 -11.91
CA VAL A 107 -1.53 -7.56 -10.83
C VAL A 107 -1.19 -8.63 -9.80
N TYR A 108 -0.98 -8.23 -8.55
CA TYR A 108 -0.63 -9.16 -7.48
C TYR A 108 -0.86 -8.57 -6.08
N MET A 109 -0.91 -9.46 -5.09
CA MET A 109 -0.90 -9.10 -3.68
C MET A 109 0.36 -9.68 -3.02
N LEU A 110 1.05 -8.84 -2.27
CA LEU A 110 2.26 -9.16 -1.52
C LEU A 110 2.00 -8.94 -0.02
N ASN A 111 2.04 -10.03 0.74
CA ASN A 111 1.99 -10.00 2.20
C ASN A 111 3.40 -10.23 2.75
N THR A 112 3.90 -9.29 3.56
CA THR A 112 5.27 -9.34 4.11
C THR A 112 5.29 -9.03 5.59
N GLU A 113 6.24 -9.66 6.27
CA GLU A 113 6.57 -9.38 7.67
C GLU A 113 8.07 -9.21 7.82
N PHE A 114 8.49 -8.03 8.27
CA PHE A 114 9.88 -7.73 8.60
C PHE A 114 10.06 -7.68 10.11
N TYR A 115 11.03 -8.42 10.62
CA TYR A 115 11.29 -8.57 12.05
C TYR A 115 12.53 -7.80 12.47
N ASN A 116 12.58 -7.37 13.73
CA ASN A 116 13.67 -6.58 14.31
C ASN A 116 13.90 -5.25 13.57
N ILE A 117 12.83 -4.58 13.15
CA ILE A 117 12.94 -3.31 12.41
C ILE A 117 13.62 -2.23 13.24
N THR A 118 13.46 -2.26 14.58
CA THR A 118 14.08 -1.31 15.52
C THR A 118 15.62 -1.38 15.55
N LYS A 119 16.20 -2.45 15.00
CA LYS A 119 17.66 -2.63 14.83
C LYS A 119 18.11 -2.47 13.38
N THR A 120 17.21 -2.05 12.48
CA THR A 120 17.42 -2.01 11.04
C THR A 120 17.44 -0.56 10.55
N THR A 121 18.42 -0.18 9.72
CA THR A 121 18.53 1.19 9.20
C THR A 121 17.44 1.50 8.18
N ASN A 122 17.33 0.70 7.12
CA ASN A 122 16.31 0.85 6.08
C ASN A 122 15.89 -0.51 5.54
N ILE A 123 14.65 -0.61 5.07
CA ILE A 123 14.17 -1.72 4.24
C ILE A 123 13.61 -1.10 2.96
N HIS A 124 13.97 -1.65 1.81
CA HIS A 124 13.51 -1.18 0.50
C HIS A 124 12.73 -2.30 -0.19
N ILE A 125 11.54 -1.97 -0.69
CA ILE A 125 10.69 -2.87 -1.45
C ILE A 125 10.39 -2.15 -2.77
N ARG A 126 10.95 -2.65 -3.87
CA ARG A 126 10.68 -2.11 -5.21
C ARG A 126 9.61 -2.96 -5.89
N LEU A 127 8.60 -2.26 -6.38
CA LEU A 127 7.43 -2.80 -7.07
C LEU A 127 7.47 -2.34 -8.53
N ARG A 128 6.90 -3.16 -9.42
CA ARG A 128 6.77 -2.85 -10.86
C ARG A 128 8.10 -2.39 -11.48
N GLN A 129 9.20 -2.98 -11.03
CA GLN A 129 10.53 -2.61 -11.50
C GLN A 129 10.80 -3.19 -12.89
N THR A 130 11.25 -2.36 -13.83
CA THR A 130 11.66 -2.84 -15.17
C THR A 130 12.97 -3.63 -15.09
N ILE A 131 13.24 -4.47 -16.10
CA ILE A 131 14.41 -5.38 -16.13
C ILE A 131 15.73 -4.60 -16.04
N ASP A 132 15.81 -3.50 -16.77
CA ASP A 132 16.93 -2.55 -16.80
C ASP A 132 16.97 -1.61 -15.58
N LYS A 133 15.94 -1.66 -14.73
CA LYS A 133 15.78 -0.93 -13.46
C LYS A 133 15.64 0.61 -13.49
N PRO A 134 15.41 1.34 -14.61
CA PRO A 134 15.11 2.78 -14.56
C PRO A 134 13.79 3.09 -13.87
N GLU A 135 12.78 2.22 -14.01
CA GLU A 135 11.44 2.49 -13.49
C GLU A 135 11.08 1.54 -12.35
N TYR A 136 10.49 2.07 -11.28
CA TYR A 136 9.99 1.36 -10.12
C TYR A 136 9.15 2.29 -9.22
N THR A 137 8.29 1.68 -8.41
CA THR A 137 7.72 2.32 -7.21
C THR A 137 8.40 1.71 -5.99
N GLU A 138 8.83 2.53 -5.03
CA GLU A 138 9.52 2.04 -3.83
C GLU A 138 8.67 2.29 -2.57
N ILE A 139 8.54 1.25 -1.75
CA ILE A 139 8.12 1.39 -0.35
C ILE A 139 9.36 1.22 0.51
N LYS A 140 9.65 2.22 1.33
CA LYS A 140 10.86 2.29 2.13
C LYS A 140 10.52 2.47 3.61
N TYR A 141 10.99 1.56 4.45
CA TYR A 141 11.07 1.82 5.88
C TYR A 141 12.35 2.59 6.19
N ILE A 142 12.21 3.69 6.93
CA ILE A 142 13.30 4.59 7.34
C ILE A 142 13.44 4.51 8.86
N GLY A 143 14.40 3.71 9.34
CA GLY A 143 14.52 3.34 10.75
C GLY A 143 14.85 4.48 11.69
N ASN A 144 15.72 5.40 11.29
CA ASN A 144 16.05 6.58 12.11
C ASN A 144 14.88 7.58 12.25
N LYS A 145 13.91 7.54 11.34
CA LYS A 145 12.69 8.36 11.38
C LYS A 145 11.47 7.61 11.90
N ASN A 146 11.55 6.27 12.03
CA ASN A 146 10.41 5.40 12.32
C ASN A 146 9.22 5.65 11.37
N GLN A 147 9.50 5.71 10.07
CA GLN A 147 8.54 6.04 9.03
C GLN A 147 8.55 5.02 7.89
N ILE A 148 7.42 4.91 7.20
CA ILE A 148 7.32 4.32 5.87
C ILE A 148 7.16 5.48 4.88
N GLU A 149 7.94 5.41 3.81
CA GLU A 149 7.86 6.28 2.65
C GLU A 149 7.34 5.45 1.47
N PHE A 150 6.34 5.98 0.76
CA PHE A 150 5.95 5.50 -0.56
C PHE A 150 6.50 6.50 -1.58
N ASP A 151 7.32 6.03 -2.51
CA ASP A 151 8.00 6.82 -3.53
C ASP A 151 7.64 6.32 -4.94
N ARG A 152 6.98 7.17 -5.71
CA ARG A 152 6.63 6.97 -7.12
C ARG A 152 7.38 7.92 -8.07
N SER A 153 8.45 8.59 -7.63
CA SER A 153 9.29 9.46 -8.48
C SER A 153 9.93 8.76 -9.69
N HIS A 154 9.99 7.43 -9.66
CA HIS A 154 10.52 6.60 -10.74
C HIS A 154 9.47 5.67 -11.34
N SER A 155 8.17 5.88 -11.10
CA SER A 155 7.13 4.91 -11.46
C SER A 155 6.70 4.90 -12.94
N GLY A 156 7.55 5.42 -13.83
CA GLY A 156 7.26 5.56 -15.26
C GLY A 156 6.73 6.95 -15.63
N ASN A 157 5.55 7.03 -16.25
CA ASN A 157 5.00 8.31 -16.71
C ASN A 157 4.51 9.18 -15.53
N ILE A 158 5.37 10.07 -15.04
CA ILE A 158 5.09 11.01 -13.95
C ILE A 158 5.02 12.47 -14.41
N ASN A 159 5.41 12.76 -15.65
CA ASN A 159 5.56 14.12 -16.18
C ASN A 159 4.26 14.72 -16.72
N PHE A 160 3.13 14.01 -16.58
CA PHE A 160 1.84 14.47 -17.08
C PHE A 160 1.26 15.62 -16.25
N HIS A 161 1.68 15.80 -14.99
CA HIS A 161 1.25 16.93 -14.16
C HIS A 161 2.23 17.24 -13.02
N ASN A 162 2.51 18.53 -12.76
CA ASN A 162 3.49 18.97 -11.76
C ASN A 162 3.11 18.64 -10.31
N SER A 163 1.81 18.51 -10.00
CA SER A 163 1.32 18.14 -8.66
C SER A 163 1.18 16.62 -8.48
N PHE A 164 1.68 15.80 -9.39
CA PHE A 164 1.75 14.35 -9.17
C PHE A 164 2.85 14.05 -8.15
N TYR A 165 2.54 14.29 -6.87
CA TYR A 165 3.52 14.22 -5.78
C TYR A 165 4.24 12.88 -5.78
N PRO A 166 5.58 12.87 -5.75
CA PRO A 166 6.32 11.63 -5.86
C PRO A 166 6.34 10.84 -4.55
N GLN A 167 6.22 11.50 -3.40
CA GLN A 167 6.54 10.88 -2.11
C GLN A 167 5.47 11.13 -1.05
N PHE A 168 5.16 10.09 -0.27
CA PHE A 168 4.23 10.15 0.87
C PHE A 168 4.85 9.46 2.07
N ASN A 169 4.72 10.07 3.24
CA ASN A 169 5.35 9.58 4.47
C ASN A 169 4.29 9.28 5.54
N MET A 170 4.46 8.16 6.23
CA MET A 170 3.63 7.74 7.36
C MET A 170 4.52 7.33 8.53
N SER A 171 4.29 7.89 9.71
CA SER A 171 4.94 7.43 10.94
C SER A 171 4.38 6.10 11.39
N LEU A 172 5.27 5.21 11.84
CA LEU A 172 4.87 3.92 12.41
C LEU A 172 4.10 4.12 13.72
N ASP A 173 3.10 3.26 13.94
CA ASP A 173 2.39 3.22 15.21
C ASP A 173 3.25 2.62 16.34
N LYS A 174 2.77 2.82 17.57
CA LYS A 174 3.46 2.37 18.78
C LYS A 174 3.56 0.85 18.90
N GLU A 175 2.59 0.11 18.37
CA GLU A 175 2.58 -1.35 18.41
C GLU A 175 3.69 -1.93 17.54
N THR A 176 3.82 -1.43 16.31
CA THR A 176 4.87 -1.79 15.36
C THR A 176 6.26 -1.51 15.94
N LEU A 177 6.44 -0.36 16.59
CA LEU A 177 7.71 0.00 17.25
C LEU A 177 8.01 -0.86 18.48
N THR A 178 6.98 -1.25 19.24
CA THR A 178 7.15 -2.07 20.45
C THR A 178 7.43 -3.53 20.12
N THR A 179 6.69 -4.09 19.16
CA THR A 179 6.87 -5.48 18.70
C THR A 179 8.12 -5.64 17.82
N GLY A 180 8.54 -4.57 17.15
CA GLY A 180 9.63 -4.61 16.17
C GLY A 180 9.28 -5.40 14.91
N ILE A 181 7.98 -5.60 14.64
CA ILE A 181 7.47 -6.34 13.49
C ILE A 181 6.71 -5.38 12.58
N LEU A 182 7.25 -5.11 11.39
CA LEU A 182 6.55 -4.37 10.34
C LEU A 182 5.79 -5.34 9.44
N LYS A 183 4.47 -5.23 9.42
CA LYS A 183 3.59 -5.99 8.53
C LYS A 183 3.10 -5.10 7.42
N LEU A 184 3.26 -5.54 6.17
CA LEU A 184 2.75 -4.83 5.01
C LEU A 184 1.94 -5.78 4.14
N GLN A 185 0.71 -5.39 3.85
CA GLN A 185 -0.09 -5.95 2.77
C GLN A 185 -0.11 -4.94 1.64
N ILE A 186 0.46 -5.30 0.50
CA ILE A 186 0.61 -4.45 -0.67
C ILE A 186 -0.19 -5.10 -1.79
N ILE A 187 -1.15 -4.36 -2.36
CA ILE A 187 -1.94 -4.80 -3.51
C ILE A 187 -1.54 -3.90 -4.66
N VAL A 188 -1.10 -4.51 -5.75
CA VAL A 188 -0.64 -3.83 -6.96
C VAL A 188 -1.57 -4.23 -8.09
N ASP A 189 -2.05 -3.22 -8.82
CA ASP A 189 -2.73 -3.37 -10.10
C ASP A 189 -1.95 -2.60 -11.18
N ARG A 190 -2.45 -2.60 -12.41
CA ARG A 190 -1.77 -2.04 -13.57
C ARG A 190 -1.35 -0.59 -13.40
N CYS A 191 -2.13 0.21 -12.66
CA CYS A 191 -1.87 1.62 -12.37
C CYS A 191 -2.24 2.04 -10.94
N SER A 192 -2.04 1.16 -9.95
CA SER A 192 -2.24 1.47 -8.51
C SER A 192 -1.41 0.59 -7.59
#